data_AF-A0A916X1F4-F1
#
_entry.id   AF-A0A916X1F4-F1
#
_cell.length_a   1.000
_cell.length_b   1.000
_cell.length_c   1.000
_cell.angle_alpha   90.00
_cell.angle_beta   90.00
_cell.angle_gamma   90.00
#
_symmetry.space_group_name_H-M   'P 1'
#
loop_
_entity.id
_entity.type
_entity.pdbx_description
1 polymer ?
#
loop_
_entity_poly.entity_id
_entity_poly.type
_entity_poly.pdbx_seq_one_letter_code
_entity_poly.pdbx_strand_id
1 'polypeptide(L)'
;MKRITITLDDSLLAEIDSHMEVCGATNRSEAIRDLVARSLSPKAPRDAQCIGVASYALDPGMRDLGLKVPKVRQDHHNRVAAALSVPVDHSSSLEVTVLKGPVGDVEAIANTLFLERGVKHGRLTLVPLAEDGTAHSHGDGHMHRHLQIADRF
;
A
#
# COMPACT_ATOMS: atom_id res chain seq x y z
N MET A 1 -4.78 -26.12 10.23
CA MET A 1 -3.70 -25.80 9.25
C MET A 1 -3.31 -27.06 8.49
N LYS A 2 -2.88 -26.93 7.23
CA LYS A 2 -2.27 -28.03 6.44
C LYS A 2 -0.76 -27.80 6.40
N ARG A 3 0.03 -28.85 6.61
CA ARG A 3 1.50 -28.81 6.51
C ARG A 3 1.92 -29.35 5.16
N ILE A 4 2.82 -28.63 4.49
CA ILE A 4 3.47 -29.04 3.24
C ILE A 4 4.98 -29.01 3.45
N THR A 5 5.71 -29.87 2.75
CA THR A 5 7.17 -29.85 2.69
C THR A 5 7.58 -29.25 1.35
N ILE A 6 8.49 -28.29 1.38
CA ILE A 6 8.96 -27.55 0.21
C ILE A 6 10.49 -27.62 0.21
N THR A 7 11.08 -27.90 -0.95
CA THR A 7 12.53 -27.88 -1.14
C THR A 7 12.92 -26.52 -1.71
N LEU A 8 13.90 -25.86 -1.09
CA LEU A 8 14.44 -24.56 -1.49
C LEU A 8 15.95 -24.69 -1.59
N ASP A 9 16.58 -23.95 -2.50
CA ASP A 9 18.04 -23.84 -2.53
C ASP A 9 18.57 -22.98 -1.37
N ASP A 10 19.86 -23.12 -1.09
CA ASP A 10 20.52 -22.45 0.04
C ASP A 10 20.48 -20.92 -0.08
N SER A 11 20.57 -20.38 -1.29
CA SER A 11 20.49 -18.93 -1.52
C SER A 11 19.12 -18.37 -1.16
N LEU A 12 18.05 -19.02 -1.60
CA LEU A 12 16.69 -18.59 -1.31
C LEU A 12 16.35 -18.74 0.17
N LEU A 13 16.87 -19.78 0.83
CA LEU A 13 16.72 -19.94 2.27
C LEU A 13 17.40 -18.80 3.05
N ALA A 14 18.60 -18.38 2.62
CA ALA A 14 19.31 -17.25 3.21
C ALA A 14 18.56 -15.91 3.03
N GLU A 15 17.91 -15.70 1.88
CA GLU A 15 17.05 -14.53 1.67
C GLU A 15 15.83 -14.53 2.60
N ILE A 16 15.22 -15.69 2.86
CA ILE A 16 14.10 -15.82 3.81
C ILE A 16 14.57 -15.52 5.24
N ASP A 17 15.73 -16.04 5.64
CA ASP A 17 16.29 -15.77 6.97
C ASP A 17 16.63 -14.29 7.15
N SER A 18 17.21 -13.65 6.12
CA SER A 18 17.46 -12.20 6.11
C SER A 18 16.14 -11.40 6.22
N HIS A 19 15.09 -11.86 5.53
CA HIS A 19 13.78 -11.23 5.62
C HIS A 19 13.17 -11.35 7.01
N MET A 20 13.36 -12.48 7.70
CA MET A 20 12.88 -12.70 9.07
C MET A 20 13.46 -11.69 10.06
N GLU A 21 14.74 -11.35 9.94
CA GLU A 21 15.40 -10.35 10.78
C GLU A 21 14.78 -8.96 10.63
N VAL A 22 14.30 -8.63 9.44
CA VAL A 22 13.70 -7.34 9.13
C VAL A 22 12.22 -7.28 9.53
N CYS A 23 11.46 -8.35 9.30
CA CYS A 23 10.01 -8.36 9.57
C CYS A 23 9.64 -8.80 10.99
N GLY A 24 10.60 -9.30 11.77
CA GLY A 24 10.39 -9.73 13.16
C GLY A 24 9.66 -11.08 13.30
N ALA A 25 9.56 -11.85 12.22
CA ALA A 25 8.92 -13.17 12.26
C ALA A 25 9.70 -14.13 13.17
N THR A 26 8.99 -14.87 14.02
CA THR A 26 9.59 -15.76 15.02
C THR A 26 10.07 -17.09 14.43
N ASN A 27 9.57 -17.46 13.26
CA ASN A 27 9.91 -18.71 12.58
C ASN A 27 9.74 -18.61 11.05
N ARG A 28 10.43 -19.47 10.31
CA ARG A 28 10.39 -19.51 8.82
C ARG A 28 9.00 -19.75 8.26
N SER A 29 8.15 -20.52 8.95
CA SER A 29 6.78 -20.77 8.48
C SER A 29 5.90 -19.51 8.55
N GLU A 30 6.17 -18.61 9.49
CA GLU A 30 5.51 -17.32 9.61
C GLU A 30 5.98 -16.37 8.50
N ALA A 31 7.29 -16.25 8.28
CA ALA A 31 7.85 -15.44 7.19
C ALA A 31 7.41 -15.92 5.81
N ILE A 32 7.45 -17.24 5.55
CA ILE A 32 6.97 -17.81 4.29
C ILE A 32 5.48 -17.56 4.11
N ARG A 33 4.66 -17.69 5.17
CA ARG A 33 3.21 -17.40 5.08
C ARG A 33 2.95 -15.94 4.74
N ASP A 34 3.68 -15.02 5.34
CA ASP A 34 3.57 -13.59 5.08
C ASP A 34 4.03 -13.22 3.65
N LEU A 35 5.16 -13.75 3.20
CA LEU A 35 5.63 -13.62 1.81
C LEU A 35 4.63 -14.17 0.79
N VAL A 36 4.11 -15.38 1.05
CA VAL A 36 3.12 -16.04 0.19
C VAL A 36 1.80 -15.30 0.23
N ALA A 37 1.33 -14.81 1.39
CA ALA A 37 0.12 -14.00 1.50
C ALA A 37 0.23 -12.72 0.68
N ARG A 38 1.35 -11.99 0.79
CA ARG A 38 1.62 -10.80 -0.02
C ARG A 38 1.70 -11.10 -1.52
N SER A 39 2.22 -12.27 -1.89
CA SER A 39 2.39 -12.67 -3.29
C SER A 39 1.14 -13.28 -3.92
N LEU A 40 0.32 -13.96 -3.13
CA LEU A 40 -0.90 -14.64 -3.56
C LEU A 40 -2.16 -13.85 -3.27
N SER A 41 -2.05 -12.63 -2.73
CA SER A 41 -3.17 -11.70 -2.60
C SER A 41 -3.95 -11.71 -3.92
N PRO A 42 -5.20 -12.24 -3.93
CA PRO A 42 -5.99 -12.25 -5.15
C PRO A 42 -6.06 -10.82 -5.67
N LYS A 43 -6.08 -10.66 -7.00
CA LYS A 43 -6.32 -9.34 -7.60
C LYS A 43 -7.62 -8.83 -6.99
N ALA A 44 -7.50 -7.81 -6.15
CA ALA A 44 -8.62 -7.28 -5.42
C ALA A 44 -9.69 -6.83 -6.43
N PRO A 45 -10.98 -7.10 -6.17
CA PRO A 45 -12.04 -6.62 -7.04
C PRO A 45 -11.89 -5.11 -7.23
N ARG A 46 -11.98 -4.63 -8.48
CA ARG A 46 -11.70 -3.20 -8.78
C ARG A 46 -12.64 -2.25 -8.04
N ASP A 47 -13.82 -2.72 -7.67
CA ASP A 47 -14.87 -2.01 -6.96
C ASP A 47 -14.78 -2.14 -5.42
N ALA A 48 -13.95 -3.05 -4.89
CA ALA A 48 -13.75 -3.20 -3.45
C ALA A 48 -13.16 -1.93 -2.83
N GLN A 49 -13.65 -1.54 -1.65
CA GLN A 49 -13.12 -0.39 -0.92
C GLN A 49 -11.77 -0.73 -0.28
N CYS A 50 -10.85 0.23 -0.31
CA CYS A 50 -9.53 0.08 0.29
C CYS A 50 -8.92 1.41 0.75
N ILE A 51 -7.89 1.30 1.57
CA ILE A 51 -6.84 2.31 1.72
C ILE A 51 -5.63 1.85 0.91
N GLY A 52 -5.09 2.73 0.09
CA GLY A 52 -3.84 2.52 -0.64
C GLY A 52 -2.71 3.32 -0.01
N VAL A 53 -1.53 2.73 0.11
CA VAL A 53 -0.30 3.44 0.46
C VAL A 53 0.65 3.33 -0.72
N ALA A 54 0.82 4.43 -1.45
CA ALA A 54 1.76 4.55 -2.55
C ALA A 54 3.07 5.16 -2.05
N SER A 55 4.17 4.41 -2.10
CA SER A 55 5.51 4.86 -1.74
C SER A 55 6.39 4.93 -2.99
N TYR A 56 7.14 6.01 -3.15
CA TYR A 56 8.04 6.21 -4.29
C TYR A 56 9.12 7.24 -3.97
N ALA A 57 10.27 7.15 -4.63
CA ALA A 57 11.37 8.10 -4.46
C ALA A 57 11.45 9.05 -5.67
N LEU A 58 11.80 10.32 -5.44
CA LEU A 58 11.99 11.30 -6.50
C LEU A 58 13.01 12.37 -6.13
N ASP A 59 13.48 13.12 -7.12
CA ASP A 59 14.20 14.39 -6.93
C ASP A 59 13.20 15.56 -7.02
N PRO A 60 12.88 16.25 -5.90
CA PRO A 60 11.91 17.34 -5.92
C PRO A 60 12.43 18.58 -6.67
N GLY A 61 13.75 18.71 -6.85
CA GLY A 61 14.38 19.77 -7.63
C GLY A 61 14.32 19.54 -9.13
N MET A 62 13.92 18.35 -9.59
CA MET A 62 13.75 18.06 -11.00
C MET A 62 12.62 18.92 -11.57
N ARG A 63 13.00 19.73 -12.58
CA ARG A 63 12.17 20.74 -13.24
C ARG A 63 11.07 20.08 -14.07
N ASP A 64 10.03 19.61 -13.38
CA ASP A 64 8.72 19.14 -13.83
C ASP A 64 8.07 18.31 -12.70
N LEU A 65 8.89 17.52 -12.01
CA LEU A 65 8.42 16.55 -11.02
C LEU A 65 7.90 17.22 -9.75
N GLY A 66 8.57 18.28 -9.30
CA GLY A 66 8.14 19.12 -8.17
C GLY A 66 6.81 19.84 -8.39
N LEU A 67 6.31 19.93 -9.64
CA LEU A 67 5.00 20.49 -9.96
C LEU A 67 3.96 19.41 -10.23
N LYS A 68 4.34 18.37 -10.98
CA LYS A 68 3.41 17.33 -11.43
C LYS A 68 2.91 16.45 -10.29
N VAL A 69 3.78 16.02 -9.37
CA VAL A 69 3.37 15.13 -8.28
C VAL A 69 2.36 15.82 -7.34
N PRO A 70 2.59 17.04 -6.87
CA PRO A 70 1.57 17.79 -6.13
C PRO A 70 0.28 18.00 -6.93
N LYS A 71 0.39 18.26 -8.24
CA LYS A 71 -0.78 18.43 -9.11
C LYS A 71 -1.63 17.17 -9.22
N VAL A 72 -1.03 15.99 -9.45
CA VAL A 72 -1.76 14.70 -9.46
C VAL A 72 -2.48 14.49 -8.12
N ARG A 73 -1.84 14.80 -6.99
CA ARG A 73 -2.48 14.71 -5.67
C ARG A 73 -3.67 15.67 -5.54
N GLN A 74 -3.53 16.89 -6.03
CA GLN A 74 -4.58 17.92 -5.99
C GLN A 74 -5.77 17.56 -6.90
N ASP A 75 -5.49 17.10 -8.12
CA ASP A 75 -6.50 16.66 -9.08
C ASP A 75 -7.32 15.48 -8.53
N HIS A 76 -6.72 14.68 -7.64
CA HIS A 76 -7.36 13.56 -6.94
C HIS A 76 -7.58 13.81 -5.43
N HIS A 77 -7.75 15.07 -4.99
CA HIS A 77 -7.90 15.42 -3.57
C HIS A 77 -9.04 14.69 -2.83
N ASN A 78 -10.08 14.26 -3.56
CA ASN A 78 -11.18 13.47 -2.99
C ASN A 78 -10.77 12.02 -2.66
N ARG A 79 -9.69 11.53 -3.28
CA ARG A 79 -9.11 10.19 -3.09
C ARG A 79 -7.81 10.22 -2.29
N VAL A 80 -7.07 11.32 -2.28
CA VAL A 80 -5.87 11.48 -1.45
C VAL A 80 -6.27 11.83 -0.02
N ALA A 81 -6.00 10.92 0.92
CA ALA A 81 -6.24 11.13 2.34
C ALA A 81 -5.09 11.90 3.01
N ALA A 82 -3.85 11.62 2.61
CA ALA A 82 -2.66 12.29 3.13
C ALA A 82 -1.49 12.16 2.14
N ALA A 83 -0.53 13.07 2.24
CA ALA A 83 0.74 12.97 1.54
C ALA A 83 1.88 13.41 2.46
N LEU A 84 3.00 12.69 2.40
CA LEU A 84 4.21 12.94 3.18
C LEU A 84 5.42 12.93 2.25
N SER A 85 6.29 13.92 2.42
CA SER A 85 7.59 14.01 1.77
C SER A 85 8.68 13.90 2.84
N VAL A 86 9.57 12.92 2.70
CA VAL A 86 10.69 12.68 3.61
C VAL A 86 12.00 12.94 2.86
N PRO A 87 12.72 14.03 3.16
CA PRO A 87 14.04 14.28 2.57
C PRO A 87 15.00 13.15 2.92
N VAL A 88 15.70 12.62 1.92
CA VAL A 88 16.73 11.58 2.09
C VAL A 88 18.12 12.20 2.00
N ASP A 89 18.32 13.06 0.99
CA ASP A 89 19.54 13.85 0.80
C ASP A 89 19.24 15.16 0.03
N HIS A 90 20.27 15.81 -0.53
CA HIS A 90 20.14 17.08 -1.24
C HIS A 90 19.35 17.01 -2.55
N SER A 91 19.18 15.84 -3.16
CA SER A 91 18.49 15.68 -4.45
C SER A 91 17.54 14.48 -4.48
N SER A 92 17.13 13.98 -3.32
CA SER A 92 16.16 12.90 -3.25
C SER A 92 15.25 12.98 -2.02
N SER A 93 14.02 12.55 -2.21
CA SER A 93 13.00 12.43 -1.17
C SER A 93 12.20 11.16 -1.38
N LEU A 94 11.83 10.51 -0.27
CA LEU A 94 10.82 9.48 -0.25
C LEU A 94 9.45 10.13 -0.10
N GLU A 95 8.55 9.82 -1.02
CA GLU A 95 7.18 10.29 -1.03
C GLU A 95 6.25 9.14 -0.63
N VAL A 96 5.30 9.44 0.25
CA VAL A 96 4.23 8.53 0.65
C VAL A 96 2.90 9.23 0.41
N THR A 97 2.04 8.64 -0.41
CA THR A 97 0.68 9.13 -0.67
C THR A 97 -0.33 8.09 -0.17
N VAL A 98 -1.16 8.49 0.78
CA VAL A 98 -2.26 7.68 1.30
C VAL A 98 -3.50 7.98 0.47
N LEU A 99 -4.07 6.95 -0.14
CA LEU A 99 -5.22 6.98 -1.03
C LEU A 99 -6.39 6.22 -0.38
N LYS A 100 -7.63 6.58 -0.72
CA LYS A 100 -8.85 5.90 -0.26
C LYS A 100 -9.85 5.75 -1.40
N GLY A 101 -10.56 4.63 -1.44
CA GLY A 101 -11.66 4.39 -2.37
C GLY A 101 -11.62 3.01 -3.02
N PRO A 102 -12.30 2.84 -4.17
CA PRO A 102 -12.25 1.61 -4.94
C PRO A 102 -10.82 1.27 -5.35
N VAL A 103 -10.45 -0.01 -5.27
CA VAL A 103 -9.13 -0.52 -5.67
C VAL A 103 -8.72 -0.01 -7.06
N GLY A 104 -9.63 -0.05 -8.03
CA GLY A 104 -9.35 0.36 -9.40
C GLY A 104 -8.98 1.83 -9.54
N ASP A 105 -9.57 2.72 -8.73
CA ASP A 105 -9.26 4.14 -8.70
C ASP A 105 -7.88 4.35 -8.03
N VAL A 106 -7.65 3.68 -6.90
CA VAL A 106 -6.41 3.76 -6.12
C VAL A 106 -5.21 3.30 -6.96
N GLU A 107 -5.34 2.17 -7.66
CA GLU A 107 -4.31 1.65 -8.57
C GLU A 107 -4.05 2.61 -9.74
N ALA A 108 -5.08 3.20 -10.33
CA ALA A 108 -4.94 4.13 -11.44
C ALA A 108 -4.16 5.40 -11.04
N ILE A 109 -4.46 5.97 -9.87
CA ILE A 109 -3.76 7.15 -9.35
C ILE A 109 -2.30 6.80 -9.03
N ALA A 110 -2.06 5.68 -8.35
CA ALA A 110 -0.71 5.23 -8.02
C ALA A 110 0.14 5.00 -9.28
N ASN A 111 -0.42 4.34 -10.30
CA ASN A 111 0.26 4.14 -11.59
C ASN A 111 0.58 5.45 -12.29
N THR A 112 -0.32 6.45 -12.23
CA THR A 112 -0.05 7.79 -12.77
C THR A 112 1.16 8.42 -12.10
N LEU A 113 1.27 8.31 -10.76
CA LEU A 113 2.44 8.79 -10.01
C LEU A 113 3.71 8.02 -10.39
N PHE A 114 3.65 6.70 -10.51
CA PHE A 114 4.83 5.87 -10.80
C PHE A 114 5.37 6.04 -12.22
N LEU A 115 4.52 6.41 -13.17
CA LEU A 115 4.89 6.64 -14.57
C LEU A 115 5.48 8.03 -14.83
N GLU A 116 5.45 8.94 -13.84
CA GLU A 116 6.11 10.23 -13.99
C GLU A 116 7.62 10.06 -14.13
N ARG A 117 8.18 10.73 -15.15
CA ARG A 117 9.61 10.66 -15.43
C ARG A 117 10.40 11.20 -14.25
N GLY A 118 11.30 10.38 -13.70
CA GLY A 118 12.12 10.71 -12.53
C GLY A 118 11.65 10.08 -11.23
N VAL A 119 10.46 9.47 -11.22
CA VAL A 119 9.99 8.63 -10.10
C VAL A 119 10.72 7.28 -10.13
N LYS A 120 11.14 6.84 -8.94
CA LYS A 120 11.89 5.59 -8.71
C LYS A 120 11.20 4.77 -7.62
N HIS A 121 11.38 3.45 -7.66
CA HIS A 121 10.94 2.53 -6.61
C HIS A 121 9.45 2.65 -6.22
N GLY A 122 8.58 2.89 -7.20
CA GLY A 122 7.13 2.97 -6.98
C GLY A 122 6.55 1.65 -6.49
N ARG A 123 5.84 1.68 -5.36
CA ARG A 123 5.12 0.52 -4.82
C ARG A 123 3.79 0.96 -4.22
N LEU A 124 2.76 0.17 -4.49
CA LEU A 124 1.44 0.33 -3.90
C LEU A 124 1.15 -0.86 -2.98
N THR A 125 0.74 -0.55 -1.75
CA THR A 125 0.20 -1.54 -0.82
C THR A 125 -1.28 -1.21 -0.59
N LEU A 126 -2.13 -2.22 -0.67
CA LEU A 126 -3.58 -2.08 -0.47
C LEU A 126 -4.00 -2.70 0.86
N VAL A 127 -4.84 -1.98 1.61
CA VAL A 127 -5.48 -2.44 2.84
C VAL A 127 -6.98 -2.53 2.57
N PRO A 128 -7.58 -3.74 2.59
CA PRO A 128 -8.99 -3.92 2.26
C PRO A 128 -9.90 -3.32 3.34
N LEU A 129 -11.00 -2.74 2.90
CA LEU A 129 -12.07 -2.24 3.77
C LEU A 129 -13.37 -2.98 3.49
N ALA A 130 -14.11 -3.31 4.54
CA ALA A 130 -15.46 -3.86 4.47
C ALA A 130 -16.44 -2.94 5.21
N GLU A 131 -17.71 -2.91 4.78
CA GLU A 131 -18.75 -2.26 5.57
C GLU A 131 -18.98 -3.04 6.86
N ASP A 132 -19.00 -2.32 7.98
CA ASP A 132 -19.49 -2.85 9.24
C ASP A 132 -20.99 -3.10 9.09
N GLY A 133 -21.41 -4.36 9.28
CA GLY A 133 -22.82 -4.75 9.14
C GLY A 133 -23.74 -4.08 10.18
N THR A 134 -23.15 -3.44 11.20
CA THR A 134 -23.84 -2.82 12.32
C THR A 134 -23.90 -1.31 12.17
N ALA A 135 -25.03 -0.80 11.67
CA ALA A 135 -25.32 0.63 11.69
C ALA A 135 -25.53 1.09 13.14
N HIS A 136 -24.87 2.17 13.53
CA HIS A 136 -24.99 2.72 14.88
C HIS A 136 -25.12 4.24 14.85
N SER A 137 -25.52 4.81 15.99
CA SER A 137 -25.69 6.24 16.22
C SER A 137 -24.79 6.68 17.36
N HIS A 138 -24.11 7.81 17.18
CA HIS A 138 -23.40 8.50 18.25
C HIS A 138 -24.15 9.80 18.59
N GLY A 139 -24.57 9.97 19.85
CA GLY A 139 -25.32 11.15 20.31
C GLY A 139 -26.73 11.27 19.70
N ASP A 140 -27.23 12.51 19.55
CA ASP A 140 -28.52 12.86 18.92
C ASP A 140 -28.53 12.69 17.37
N GLY A 141 -27.54 12.00 16.80
CA GLY A 141 -27.24 12.02 15.37
C GLY A 141 -27.53 10.71 14.62
N HIS A 142 -28.01 10.86 13.38
CA HIS A 142 -28.40 9.84 12.40
C HIS A 142 -27.58 8.53 12.41
N MET A 143 -28.27 7.39 12.21
CA MET A 143 -27.66 6.09 11.99
C MET A 143 -26.72 6.12 10.79
N HIS A 144 -25.49 5.66 10.98
CA HIS A 144 -24.50 5.51 9.92
C HIS A 144 -23.74 4.20 10.07
N ARG A 145 -23.01 3.83 9.00
CA ARG A 145 -22.11 2.67 8.97
C ARG A 145 -20.67 3.14 8.89
N HIS A 146 -19.78 2.35 9.47
CA HIS A 146 -18.34 2.56 9.35
C HIS A 146 -17.72 1.53 8.41
N LEU A 147 -16.57 1.88 7.86
CA LEU A 147 -15.70 0.93 7.21
C LEU A 147 -14.73 0.35 8.25
N GLN A 148 -14.59 -0.96 8.26
CA GLN A 148 -13.59 -1.67 9.06
C GLN A 148 -12.50 -2.25 8.16
N ILE A 149 -11.30 -2.43 8.72
CA ILE A 149 -10.22 -3.15 8.04
C ILE A 149 -10.62 -4.61 7.94
N ALA A 150 -10.63 -5.16 6.73
CA ALA A 150 -10.93 -6.57 6.51
C ALA A 150 -9.67 -7.44 6.62
N ASP A 151 -9.83 -8.71 6.99
CA ASP A 151 -8.73 -9.68 7.03
C ASP A 151 -8.18 -10.02 5.63
N ARG A 152 -8.97 -9.79 4.58
CA ARG A 152 -8.65 -10.10 3.18
C ARG A 152 -9.60 -9.35 2.22
N PHE A 153 -9.17 -9.21 0.96
CA PHE A 153 -10.03 -8.79 -0.15
C PHE A 153 -11.04 -9.88 -0.53
#